data_AF-A0A7Z9Y294-F1
#
_entry.id   AF-A0A7Z9Y294-F1
#
_cell.length_a   1.000
_cell.length_b   1.000
_cell.length_c   1.000
_cell.angle_alpha   90.00
_cell.angle_beta   90.00
_cell.angle_gamma   90.00
#
_symmetry.space_group_name_H-M   'P 1'
#
loop_
_entity.id
_entity.type
_entity.pdbx_description
1 polymer ?
#
loop_
_entity_poly.entity_id
_entity_poly.type
_entity_poly.pdbx_seq_one_letter_code
_entity_poly.pdbx_strand_id
1 'polypeptide(L)'
;MPTSLALAGVTLRVPLARSEVKNGLFHIYPALEFFLARDFPLDEVQLVDENDQTIPAELITRQKKTRSLFGEYAQEIYSWKLGWWYRKRKVKKHHNILVTALDWTAGKFRLQPESQKEYRLIRNEVAQSNQQLADIVFDLLENSPRESIWGSVGVLTAYARLQGNVDCPPDHWLNVIENDPRLRYDGFGDIRYADSLTMLDRLVPGGGQKRPSPTRKKISAAEKQQVYTFKAAFKHRKGLWRRIEIQGGQTLYDFDRILRNVFKHDLFDHMSGFWQLIRRGNSRRFREVDLGSINPLGEGDTAGKKIAALDLQPGDKLKYVYDFGDWYEHIIELEKIGEPENGAKYPRVIAQNRPRYHYCQSCAEQGRKTRAVYYCNSCSDWEAPVWICEDCIYPDHEDHYLQEIVY
;
A
#
# COMPACT_ATOMS: atom_id res chain seq x y z
N MET A 1 1.88 27.86 -5.12
CA MET A 1 1.21 28.66 -6.16
C MET A 1 -0.26 28.27 -6.19
N PRO A 2 -1.19 29.18 -6.51
CA PRO A 2 -2.59 28.81 -6.75
C PRO A 2 -2.67 27.77 -7.87
N THR A 3 -3.49 26.73 -7.71
CA THR A 3 -3.63 25.62 -8.65
C THR A 3 -3.96 26.10 -10.08
N SER A 4 -4.68 27.22 -10.19
CA SER A 4 -5.07 27.83 -11.47
C SER A 4 -3.90 28.36 -12.31
N LEU A 5 -2.91 28.99 -11.67
CA LEU A 5 -1.70 29.50 -12.35
C LEU A 5 -0.74 28.37 -12.76
N ALA A 6 -0.77 27.26 -12.02
CA ALA A 6 0.13 26.13 -12.25
C ALA A 6 -0.36 25.16 -13.34
N LEU A 7 -1.59 25.32 -13.84
CA LEU A 7 -2.19 24.45 -14.86
C LEU A 7 -2.30 25.11 -16.24
N ALA A 8 -2.10 26.42 -16.34
CA ALA A 8 -2.12 27.12 -17.61
C ALA A 8 -0.98 26.62 -18.52
N GLY A 9 -1.33 26.06 -19.68
CA GLY A 9 -0.39 25.44 -20.64
C GLY A 9 -0.20 23.94 -20.46
N VAL A 10 -0.73 23.34 -19.39
CA VAL A 10 -0.69 21.89 -19.20
C VAL A 10 -1.45 21.20 -20.33
N THR A 11 -0.80 20.21 -20.94
CA THR A 11 -1.36 19.43 -22.05
C THR A 11 -1.42 17.95 -21.69
N LEU A 12 -2.57 17.33 -21.93
CA LEU A 12 -2.76 15.89 -21.81
C LEU A 12 -3.20 15.29 -23.14
N ARG A 13 -2.82 14.04 -23.39
CA ARG A 13 -3.19 13.30 -24.60
C ARG A 13 -4.34 12.33 -24.32
N VAL A 14 -5.50 12.60 -24.91
CA VAL A 14 -6.71 11.80 -24.75
C VAL A 14 -6.91 10.89 -25.97
N PRO A 15 -6.83 9.56 -25.82
CA PRO A 15 -7.15 8.65 -26.93
C PRO A 15 -8.65 8.61 -27.19
N LEU A 16 -9.06 8.65 -28.47
CA LEU A 16 -10.48 8.58 -28.82
C LEU A 16 -10.96 7.15 -29.06
N ALA A 17 -12.09 6.78 -28.43
CA ALA A 17 -12.76 5.53 -28.72
C ALA A 17 -13.41 5.53 -30.12
N ARG A 18 -13.59 4.33 -30.68
CA ARG A 18 -14.26 4.18 -31.99
C ARG A 18 -15.69 4.75 -31.98
N SER A 19 -16.40 4.60 -30.86
CA SER A 19 -17.76 5.14 -30.67
C SER A 19 -17.78 6.67 -30.64
N GLU A 20 -16.79 7.29 -30.01
CA GLU A 20 -16.64 8.75 -29.92
C GLU A 20 -16.45 9.36 -31.31
N VAL A 21 -15.51 8.83 -32.09
CA VAL A 21 -15.28 9.29 -33.47
C VAL A 21 -16.51 9.07 -34.34
N LYS A 22 -17.15 7.89 -34.26
CA LYS A 22 -18.34 7.57 -35.06
C LYS A 22 -19.51 8.52 -34.78
N ASN A 23 -19.73 8.84 -33.51
CA ASN A 23 -20.86 9.67 -33.09
C ASN A 23 -20.51 11.16 -33.01
N GLY A 24 -19.26 11.54 -33.25
CA GLY A 24 -18.78 12.91 -33.09
C GLY A 24 -18.90 13.40 -31.66
N LEU A 25 -18.57 12.53 -30.69
CA LEU A 25 -18.63 12.81 -29.27
C LEU A 25 -17.21 12.88 -28.68
N PHE A 26 -17.05 13.70 -27.66
CA PHE A 26 -15.90 13.71 -26.76
C PHE A 26 -16.42 13.48 -25.34
N HIS A 27 -16.13 12.32 -24.75
CA HIS A 27 -16.57 12.00 -23.40
C HIS A 27 -15.78 12.83 -22.38
N ILE A 28 -16.49 13.58 -21.53
CA ILE A 28 -15.86 14.47 -20.53
C ILE A 28 -15.23 13.62 -19.41
N TYR A 29 -15.94 12.59 -18.94
CA TYR A 29 -15.41 11.62 -17.99
C TYR A 29 -15.10 10.30 -18.71
N PRO A 30 -13.89 9.72 -18.56
CA PRO A 30 -12.81 10.11 -17.64
C PRO A 30 -11.81 11.15 -18.20
N ALA A 31 -12.01 11.67 -19.41
CA ALA A 31 -11.00 12.49 -20.12
C ALA A 31 -10.51 13.70 -19.31
N LEU A 32 -11.41 14.42 -18.63
CA LEU A 32 -11.14 15.64 -17.87
C LEU A 32 -11.55 15.53 -16.39
N GLU A 33 -11.67 14.32 -15.85
CA GLU A 33 -12.20 14.04 -14.51
C GLU A 33 -11.58 14.89 -13.37
N PHE A 34 -10.30 15.26 -13.49
CA PHE A 34 -9.61 16.14 -12.54
C PHE A 34 -9.23 17.50 -13.13
N PHE A 35 -9.37 17.68 -14.44
CA PHE A 35 -8.97 18.90 -15.15
C PHE A 35 -10.09 19.95 -15.23
N LEU A 36 -11.28 19.62 -14.73
CA LEU A 36 -12.35 20.57 -14.47
C LEU A 36 -12.51 20.73 -12.95
N ALA A 37 -12.86 21.94 -12.50
CA ALA A 37 -13.23 22.12 -11.10
C ALA A 37 -14.48 21.29 -10.79
N ARG A 38 -14.56 20.73 -9.57
CA ARG A 38 -15.55 19.71 -9.18
C ARG A 38 -17.00 20.08 -9.53
N ASP A 39 -17.35 21.35 -9.36
CA ASP A 39 -18.70 21.88 -9.58
C ASP A 39 -18.75 22.84 -10.78
N PHE A 40 -17.80 22.73 -11.72
CA PHE A 40 -17.77 23.58 -12.91
C PHE A 40 -18.92 23.22 -13.86
N PRO A 41 -19.73 24.20 -14.30
CA PRO A 41 -20.82 23.96 -15.25
C PRO A 41 -20.27 23.53 -16.62
N LEU A 42 -20.55 22.27 -17.00
CA LEU A 42 -19.97 21.62 -18.20
C LEU A 42 -20.43 22.24 -19.52
N ASP A 43 -21.52 22.99 -19.51
CA ASP A 43 -22.07 23.76 -20.62
C ASP A 43 -21.42 25.15 -20.77
N GLU A 44 -20.74 25.66 -19.74
CA GLU A 44 -19.96 26.89 -19.81
C GLU A 44 -18.50 26.67 -20.26
N VAL A 45 -18.07 25.41 -20.42
CA VAL A 45 -16.70 25.08 -20.86
C VAL A 45 -16.44 25.64 -22.26
N GLN A 46 -15.30 26.34 -22.40
CA GLN A 46 -14.89 26.96 -23.65
C GLN A 46 -13.86 26.09 -24.36
N LEU A 47 -14.23 25.58 -25.54
CA LEU A 47 -13.31 24.83 -26.39
C LEU A 47 -12.85 25.69 -27.57
N VAL A 48 -11.54 25.74 -27.80
CA VAL A 48 -10.93 26.43 -28.94
C VAL A 48 -10.01 25.49 -29.72
N ASP A 49 -9.78 25.78 -31.00
CA ASP A 49 -8.82 25.06 -31.82
C ASP A 49 -7.41 25.69 -31.75
N GLU A 50 -6.46 25.15 -32.51
CA GLU A 50 -5.07 25.62 -32.54
C GLU A 50 -4.88 27.07 -33.01
N ASN A 51 -5.90 27.66 -33.65
CA ASN A 51 -5.91 29.06 -34.09
C ASN A 51 -6.75 29.94 -33.15
N ASP A 52 -7.03 29.45 -31.94
CA ASP A 52 -7.90 30.07 -30.94
C ASP A 52 -9.34 30.34 -31.44
N GLN A 53 -9.79 29.63 -32.49
CA GLN A 53 -11.18 29.70 -32.96
C GLN A 53 -12.08 28.84 -32.07
N THR A 54 -13.21 29.39 -31.63
CA THR A 54 -14.19 28.64 -30.83
C THR A 54 -14.70 27.40 -31.57
N ILE A 55 -14.70 26.27 -30.86
CA ILE A 55 -15.28 25.02 -31.30
C ILE A 55 -16.69 24.93 -30.68
N PRO A 56 -17.77 25.02 -31.48
CA PRO A 56 -19.11 24.85 -30.95
C PRO A 56 -19.27 23.45 -30.34
N ALA A 57 -19.67 23.41 -29.07
CA ALA A 57 -19.75 22.19 -28.27
C ALA A 57 -21.09 22.13 -27.54
N GLU A 58 -21.98 21.27 -28.02
CA GLU A 58 -23.27 21.00 -27.36
C GLU A 58 -23.06 19.91 -26.30
N LEU A 59 -23.42 20.18 -25.04
CA LEU A 59 -23.39 19.19 -23.96
C LEU A 59 -24.53 18.18 -24.14
N ILE A 60 -24.19 16.89 -24.14
CA ILE A 60 -25.13 15.78 -24.22
C ILE A 60 -24.90 14.84 -23.05
N THR A 61 -25.99 14.46 -22.39
CA THR A 61 -26.00 13.42 -21.35
C THR A 61 -26.63 12.14 -21.88
N ARG A 62 -25.98 11.00 -21.65
CA ARG A 62 -26.52 9.67 -21.98
C ARG A 62 -26.49 8.77 -20.76
N GLN A 63 -27.57 8.03 -20.54
CA GLN A 63 -27.62 6.98 -19.53
C GLN A 63 -27.00 5.70 -20.10
N LYS A 64 -26.04 5.13 -19.38
CA LYS A 64 -25.47 3.81 -19.66
C LYS A 64 -25.76 2.90 -18.48
N LYS A 65 -26.44 1.78 -18.71
CA LYS A 65 -26.60 0.75 -17.69
C LYS A 65 -25.27 0.06 -17.45
N THR A 66 -24.79 0.13 -16.22
CA THR A 66 -23.56 -0.51 -15.77
C THR A 66 -23.92 -1.49 -14.66
N ARG A 67 -23.36 -2.70 -14.74
CA ARG A 67 -23.54 -3.73 -13.72
C ARG A 67 -22.40 -3.65 -12.71
N SER A 68 -22.74 -3.50 -11.43
CA SER A 68 -21.81 -3.59 -10.31
C SER A 68 -22.08 -4.83 -9.45
N LEU A 69 -21.23 -5.04 -8.44
CA LEU A 69 -21.46 -6.02 -7.37
C LEU A 69 -22.77 -5.76 -6.58
N PHE A 70 -23.30 -4.54 -6.61
CA PHE A 70 -24.53 -4.14 -5.92
C PHE A 70 -25.76 -4.05 -6.85
N GLY A 71 -25.67 -4.61 -8.06
CA GLY A 71 -26.75 -4.60 -9.06
C GLY A 71 -26.47 -3.67 -10.24
N GLU A 72 -27.48 -3.53 -11.10
CA GLU A 72 -27.43 -2.62 -12.24
C GLU A 72 -27.77 -1.20 -11.80
N TYR A 73 -26.93 -0.24 -12.17
CA TYR A 73 -27.20 1.17 -11.98
C TYR A 73 -27.03 1.90 -13.31
N ALA A 74 -27.78 2.99 -13.49
CA ALA A 74 -27.64 3.87 -14.63
C ALA A 74 -26.54 4.89 -14.33
N GLN A 75 -25.49 4.89 -15.13
CA GLN A 75 -24.41 5.87 -15.08
C GLN A 75 -24.66 6.94 -16.14
N GLU A 76 -24.60 8.20 -15.72
CA GLU A 76 -24.65 9.33 -16.65
C GLU A 76 -23.28 9.55 -17.30
N ILE A 77 -23.28 9.62 -18.62
CA ILE A 77 -22.10 9.94 -19.43
C ILE A 77 -22.32 11.31 -20.05
N TYR A 78 -21.51 12.26 -19.59
CA TYR A 78 -21.46 13.62 -20.12
C TYR A 78 -20.49 13.70 -21.29
N SER A 79 -20.92 14.27 -22.42
CA SER A 79 -20.13 14.37 -23.63
C SER A 79 -20.36 15.67 -24.37
N TRP A 80 -19.33 16.24 -25.00
CA TRP A 80 -19.51 17.31 -25.97
C TRP A 80 -19.67 16.77 -27.38
N LYS A 81 -20.60 17.33 -28.13
CA LYS A 81 -20.84 17.00 -29.54
C LYS A 81 -19.92 17.80 -30.45
N LEU A 82 -18.82 17.18 -30.86
CA LEU A 82 -17.77 17.79 -31.69
C LEU A 82 -17.78 17.29 -33.14
N GLY A 83 -18.87 16.64 -33.59
CA GLY A 83 -18.92 15.97 -34.89
C GLY A 83 -18.62 16.86 -36.10
N TRP A 84 -19.00 18.14 -36.08
CA TRP A 84 -18.61 19.09 -37.14
C TRP A 84 -17.10 19.32 -37.15
N TRP A 85 -16.50 19.55 -35.97
CA TRP A 85 -15.07 19.80 -35.82
C TRP A 85 -14.25 18.57 -36.20
N TYR A 86 -14.67 17.36 -35.80
CA TYR A 86 -14.05 16.10 -36.21
C TYR A 86 -14.02 15.94 -37.74
N ARG A 87 -15.10 16.31 -38.45
CA ARG A 87 -15.13 16.29 -39.91
C ARG A 87 -14.19 17.33 -40.52
N LYS A 88 -14.24 18.59 -40.03
CA LYS A 88 -13.36 19.68 -40.50
C LYS A 88 -11.88 19.32 -40.35
N ARG A 89 -11.50 18.71 -39.22
CA ARG A 89 -10.13 18.29 -38.89
C ARG A 89 -9.77 16.86 -39.32
N LYS A 90 -10.67 16.17 -40.02
CA LYS A 90 -10.49 14.78 -40.52
C LYS A 90 -10.04 13.80 -39.41
N VAL A 91 -10.59 13.93 -38.21
CA VAL A 91 -10.31 13.06 -37.06
C VAL A 91 -10.77 11.62 -37.37
N LYS A 92 -9.90 10.64 -37.12
CA LYS A 92 -10.18 9.22 -37.39
C LYS A 92 -10.09 8.39 -36.11
N LYS A 93 -10.55 7.14 -36.20
CA LYS A 93 -10.32 6.13 -35.16
C LYS A 93 -8.81 6.01 -34.86
N HIS A 94 -8.45 5.89 -33.58
CA HIS A 94 -7.07 5.86 -33.09
C HIS A 94 -6.30 7.18 -33.18
N HIS A 95 -6.95 8.30 -33.52
CA HIS A 95 -6.33 9.60 -33.27
C HIS A 95 -6.42 9.92 -31.78
N ASN A 96 -5.45 10.69 -31.30
CA ASN A 96 -5.55 11.32 -30.00
C ASN A 96 -6.02 12.76 -30.16
N ILE A 97 -6.58 13.32 -29.09
CA ILE A 97 -6.79 14.75 -28.95
C ILE A 97 -5.85 15.24 -27.86
N LEU A 98 -4.95 16.14 -28.21
CA LEU A 98 -4.22 16.92 -27.22
C LEU A 98 -5.17 17.97 -26.66
N VAL A 99 -5.31 17.97 -25.34
CA VAL A 99 -6.13 18.93 -24.61
C VAL A 99 -5.20 19.80 -23.79
N THR A 100 -5.11 21.08 -24.12
CA THR A 100 -4.31 22.05 -23.37
C THR A 100 -5.22 22.92 -22.52
N ALA A 101 -5.01 22.96 -21.21
CA ALA A 101 -5.70 23.90 -20.33
C ALA A 101 -5.14 25.31 -20.57
N LEU A 102 -5.93 26.22 -21.12
CA LEU A 102 -5.55 27.62 -21.32
C LEU A 102 -5.86 28.46 -20.08
N ASP A 103 -7.03 28.24 -19.51
CA ASP A 103 -7.48 28.84 -18.26
C ASP A 103 -8.30 27.79 -17.51
N TRP A 104 -7.70 27.18 -16.49
CA TRP A 104 -8.36 26.14 -15.70
C TRP A 104 -9.53 26.69 -14.88
N THR A 105 -9.43 27.93 -14.40
CA THR A 105 -10.49 28.60 -13.63
C THR A 105 -11.71 28.95 -14.45
N ALA A 106 -11.50 29.37 -15.70
CA ALA A 106 -12.57 29.69 -16.64
C ALA A 106 -13.03 28.47 -17.47
N GLY A 107 -12.47 27.28 -17.23
CA GLY A 107 -12.78 26.08 -18.00
C GLY A 107 -12.48 26.22 -19.49
N LYS A 108 -11.39 26.90 -19.87
CA LYS A 108 -11.00 27.12 -21.26
C LYS A 108 -9.92 26.14 -21.70
N PHE A 109 -10.20 25.35 -22.73
CA PHE A 109 -9.31 24.33 -23.25
C PHE A 109 -9.08 24.48 -24.75
N ARG A 110 -7.85 24.23 -25.19
CA ARG A 110 -7.51 24.05 -26.60
C ARG A 110 -7.53 22.58 -26.96
N LEU A 111 -8.17 22.25 -28.09
CA LEU A 111 -8.16 20.91 -28.66
C LEU A 111 -7.34 20.89 -29.94
N GLN A 112 -6.42 19.94 -30.03
CA GLN A 112 -5.62 19.68 -31.23
C GLN A 112 -5.64 18.19 -31.57
N PRO A 113 -6.01 17.80 -32.79
CA PRO A 113 -5.94 16.41 -33.20
C PRO A 113 -4.48 15.98 -33.42
N GLU A 114 -4.15 14.79 -32.95
CA GLU A 114 -2.87 14.13 -33.18
C GLU A 114 -3.14 12.81 -33.89
N SER A 115 -2.56 12.64 -35.08
CA SER A 115 -2.72 11.42 -35.85
C SER A 115 -1.93 10.27 -35.24
N GLN A 116 -2.38 9.05 -35.50
CA GLN A 116 -1.64 7.85 -35.09
C GLN A 116 -0.23 7.80 -35.71
N LYS A 117 -0.01 8.44 -36.86
CA LYS A 117 1.32 8.49 -37.49
C LYS A 117 2.25 9.40 -36.69
N GLU A 118 1.80 10.59 -36.30
CA GLU A 118 2.56 11.52 -35.46
C GLU A 118 2.87 10.87 -34.10
N TYR A 119 1.87 10.30 -33.44
CA TYR A 119 2.05 9.59 -32.17
C TYR A 119 3.12 8.49 -32.25
N ARG A 120 3.12 7.69 -33.32
CA ARG A 120 4.11 6.62 -33.50
C ARG A 120 5.54 7.14 -33.65
N LEU A 121 5.73 8.34 -34.21
CA LEU A 121 7.05 8.94 -34.38
C LEU A 121 7.63 9.38 -33.04
N ILE A 122 6.80 9.86 -32.12
CA ILE A 122 7.21 10.40 -30.81
C ILE A 122 6.97 9.43 -29.65
N ARG A 123 6.71 8.15 -29.93
CA ARG A 123 6.24 7.19 -28.93
C ARG A 123 7.23 6.96 -27.78
N ASN A 124 8.52 7.15 -28.02
CA ASN A 124 9.56 6.93 -27.02
C ASN A 124 9.63 8.13 -26.07
N GLU A 125 9.50 9.34 -26.60
CA GLU A 125 9.41 10.60 -25.88
C GLU A 125 8.13 10.64 -25.03
N VAL A 126 7.01 10.14 -25.57
CA VAL A 126 5.77 9.95 -24.80
C VAL A 126 6.00 8.96 -23.66
N ALA A 127 6.66 7.81 -23.91
CA ALA A 127 6.94 6.83 -22.87
C ALA A 127 7.83 7.38 -21.75
N GLN A 128 8.83 8.22 -22.08
CA GLN A 128 9.63 8.92 -21.08
C GLN A 128 8.79 9.90 -20.25
N SER A 129 7.90 10.65 -20.91
CA SER A 129 7.00 11.59 -20.24
C SER A 129 5.99 10.87 -19.33
N ASN A 130 5.49 9.71 -19.75
CA ASN A 130 4.65 8.83 -18.94
C ASN A 130 5.40 8.34 -17.70
N GLN A 131 6.64 7.89 -17.86
CA GLN A 131 7.45 7.44 -16.73
C GLN A 131 7.70 8.58 -15.73
N GLN A 132 8.06 9.77 -16.20
CA GLN A 132 8.24 10.93 -15.33
C GLN A 132 6.95 11.34 -14.61
N LEU A 133 5.81 11.31 -15.30
CA LEU A 133 4.51 11.57 -14.67
C LEU A 133 4.24 10.55 -13.55
N ALA A 134 4.45 9.25 -13.84
CA ALA A 134 4.26 8.19 -12.86
C ALA A 134 5.23 8.32 -11.67
N ASP A 135 6.49 8.68 -11.91
CA ASP A 135 7.49 8.92 -10.86
C ASP A 135 7.08 10.08 -9.95
N ILE A 136 6.60 11.20 -10.51
CA ILE A 136 6.12 12.33 -9.70
C ILE A 136 4.89 11.92 -8.87
N VAL A 137 3.94 11.19 -9.46
CA VAL A 137 2.76 10.69 -8.73
C VAL A 137 3.18 9.73 -7.62
N PHE A 138 4.13 8.85 -7.88
CA PHE A 138 4.67 7.91 -6.90
C PHE A 138 5.42 8.65 -5.78
N ASP A 139 6.22 9.66 -6.08
CA ASP A 139 6.87 10.50 -5.07
C ASP A 139 5.85 11.24 -4.18
N LEU A 140 4.77 11.75 -4.77
CA LEU A 140 3.67 12.35 -4.01
C LEU A 140 3.02 11.32 -3.08
N LEU A 141 2.80 10.10 -3.58
CA LEU A 141 2.28 8.99 -2.79
C LEU A 141 3.23 8.63 -1.65
N GLU A 142 4.53 8.53 -1.89
CA GLU A 142 5.54 8.22 -0.87
C GLU A 142 5.60 9.25 0.27
N ASN A 143 5.37 10.52 -0.06
CA ASN A 143 5.39 11.62 0.91
C ASN A 143 4.02 11.87 1.58
N SER A 144 2.95 11.26 1.08
CA SER A 144 1.60 11.42 1.63
C SER A 144 1.54 10.94 3.09
N PRO A 145 0.83 11.65 4.00
CA PRO A 145 0.58 11.16 5.34
C PRO A 145 -0.26 9.87 5.35
N ARG A 146 -1.02 9.61 4.28
CA ARG A 146 -1.81 8.39 4.07
C ARG A 146 -1.10 7.50 3.05
N GLU A 147 -1.46 6.22 2.99
CA GLU A 147 -1.04 5.31 1.90
C GLU A 147 -1.88 5.50 0.62
N SER A 148 -2.37 6.73 0.42
CA SER A 148 -3.14 7.17 -0.73
C SER A 148 -2.94 8.67 -0.98
N ILE A 149 -3.24 9.10 -2.20
CA ILE A 149 -3.36 10.51 -2.59
C ILE A 149 -4.69 10.71 -3.31
N TRP A 150 -5.33 11.84 -3.08
CA TRP A 150 -6.55 12.20 -3.78
C TRP A 150 -6.18 12.53 -5.22
N GLY A 151 -6.75 11.84 -6.20
CA GLY A 151 -6.46 11.98 -7.62
C GLY A 151 -6.60 13.42 -8.11
N SER A 152 -7.64 14.12 -7.65
CA SER A 152 -7.86 15.54 -7.97
C SER A 152 -6.73 16.45 -7.53
N VAL A 153 -6.00 16.11 -6.46
CA VAL A 153 -4.84 16.88 -5.98
C VAL A 153 -3.54 16.33 -6.57
N GLY A 154 -3.37 15.01 -6.54
CA GLY A 154 -2.16 14.31 -6.96
C GLY A 154 -1.87 14.46 -8.45
N VAL A 155 -2.87 14.23 -9.30
CA VAL A 155 -2.73 14.33 -10.76
C VAL A 155 -2.43 15.77 -11.17
N LEU A 156 -3.20 16.75 -10.68
CA LEU A 156 -2.98 18.16 -10.99
C LEU A 156 -1.61 18.64 -10.53
N THR A 157 -1.17 18.25 -9.33
CA THR A 157 0.17 18.57 -8.83
C THR A 157 1.25 17.93 -9.69
N ALA A 158 1.06 16.69 -10.14
CA ALA A 158 2.02 15.99 -10.97
C ALA A 158 2.18 16.66 -12.34
N TYR A 159 1.08 17.02 -13.00
CA TYR A 159 1.14 17.75 -14.28
C TYR A 159 1.74 19.15 -14.14
N ALA A 160 1.41 19.87 -13.07
CA ALA A 160 2.03 21.17 -12.79
C ALA A 160 3.55 21.08 -12.59
N ARG A 161 4.05 19.98 -12.00
CA ARG A 161 5.49 19.71 -11.86
C ARG A 161 6.14 19.22 -13.15
N LEU A 162 5.38 18.54 -14.00
CA LEU A 162 5.85 18.05 -15.29
C LEU A 162 6.01 19.19 -16.30
N GLN A 163 5.18 20.23 -16.19
CA GLN A 163 5.22 21.40 -17.08
C GLN A 163 6.60 22.07 -17.06
N GLY A 164 7.20 22.23 -18.24
CA GLY A 164 8.54 22.79 -18.43
C GLY A 164 9.69 21.80 -18.23
N ASN A 165 9.40 20.57 -17.78
CA ASN A 165 10.39 19.48 -17.63
C ASN A 165 10.29 18.41 -18.72
N VAL A 166 9.25 18.45 -19.55
CA VAL A 166 9.06 17.56 -20.71
C VAL A 166 8.83 18.35 -21.98
N ASP A 167 9.46 17.89 -23.06
CA ASP A 167 9.26 18.43 -24.42
C ASP A 167 7.99 17.85 -25.08
N CYS A 168 7.46 16.75 -24.56
CA CYS A 168 6.29 16.06 -25.08
C CYS A 168 5.24 15.86 -23.98
N PRO A 169 3.95 16.13 -24.23
CA PRO A 169 2.93 15.82 -23.25
C PRO A 169 2.84 14.30 -23.02
N PRO A 170 2.50 13.84 -21.81
CA PRO A 170 2.27 12.42 -21.53
C PRO A 170 0.91 11.96 -22.08
N ASP A 171 0.70 10.65 -22.09
CA ASP A 171 -0.63 10.05 -22.23
C ASP A 171 -1.55 10.45 -21.07
N HIS A 172 -2.85 10.25 -21.26
CA HIS A 172 -3.85 10.48 -20.23
C HIS A 172 -3.44 9.81 -18.91
N TRP A 173 -3.56 10.57 -17.82
CA TRP A 173 -3.07 10.19 -16.49
C TRP A 173 -3.58 8.82 -16.03
N LEU A 174 -4.83 8.47 -16.37
CA LEU A 174 -5.42 7.20 -15.96
C LEU A 174 -4.68 6.04 -16.62
N ASN A 175 -4.39 6.16 -17.93
CA ASN A 175 -3.60 5.17 -18.64
C ASN A 175 -2.18 5.07 -18.07
N VAL A 176 -1.56 6.19 -17.70
CA VAL A 176 -0.21 6.19 -17.11
C VAL A 176 -0.21 5.46 -15.77
N ILE A 177 -1.18 5.74 -14.90
CA ILE A 177 -1.31 5.11 -13.59
C ILE A 177 -1.64 3.63 -13.70
N GLU A 178 -2.59 3.25 -14.55
CA GLU A 178 -3.00 1.85 -14.73
C GLU A 178 -1.91 0.97 -15.35
N ASN A 179 -0.95 1.56 -16.08
CA ASN A 179 0.18 0.84 -16.65
C ASN A 179 1.45 0.88 -15.79
N ASP A 180 1.51 1.69 -14.73
CA ASP A 180 2.66 1.70 -13.81
C ASP A 180 2.50 0.59 -12.75
N PRO A 181 3.50 -0.29 -12.58
CA PRO A 181 3.38 -1.44 -11.68
C PRO A 181 3.36 -1.07 -10.18
N ARG A 182 3.65 0.18 -9.82
CA ARG A 182 3.69 0.66 -8.43
C ARG A 182 2.38 1.31 -7.99
N LEU A 183 1.58 1.77 -8.94
CA LEU A 183 0.41 2.61 -8.69
C LEU A 183 -0.89 1.90 -9.08
N ARG A 184 -2.00 2.36 -8.50
CA ARG A 184 -3.36 1.94 -8.85
C ARG A 184 -4.34 3.07 -8.59
N TYR A 185 -5.30 3.25 -9.48
CA TYR A 185 -6.49 4.08 -9.23
C TYR A 185 -7.62 3.19 -8.68
N ASP A 186 -8.29 3.63 -7.61
CA ASP A 186 -9.34 2.81 -6.98
C ASP A 186 -10.73 3.00 -7.60
N GLY A 187 -10.88 3.95 -8.53
CA GLY A 187 -12.15 4.28 -9.18
C GLY A 187 -13.06 5.20 -8.36
N PHE A 188 -12.67 5.57 -7.14
CA PHE A 188 -13.41 6.44 -6.23
C PHE A 188 -12.68 7.75 -5.93
N GLY A 189 -11.65 8.08 -6.72
CA GLY A 189 -10.90 9.32 -6.59
C GLY A 189 -9.57 9.19 -5.85
N ASP A 190 -9.15 8.02 -5.36
CA ASP A 190 -7.83 7.83 -4.75
C ASP A 190 -6.86 7.09 -5.68
N ILE A 191 -5.60 7.54 -5.65
CA ILE A 191 -4.46 6.80 -6.19
C ILE A 191 -3.70 6.18 -5.00
N ARG A 192 -3.34 4.91 -5.12
CA ARG A 192 -2.74 4.10 -4.06
C ARG A 192 -1.60 3.24 -4.59
N TYR A 193 -0.93 2.53 -3.69
CA TYR A 193 0.00 1.47 -4.05
C TYR A 193 -0.71 0.33 -4.78
N ALA A 194 -0.05 -0.27 -5.76
CA ALA A 194 -0.60 -1.39 -6.52
C ALA A 194 -0.99 -2.60 -5.65
N ASP A 195 -0.28 -2.83 -4.55
CA ASP A 195 -0.55 -3.90 -3.58
C ASP A 195 -1.50 -3.50 -2.44
N SER A 196 -2.08 -2.29 -2.48
CA SER A 196 -3.07 -1.86 -1.50
C SER A 196 -4.40 -2.61 -1.67
N LEU A 197 -5.01 -2.99 -0.55
CA LEU A 197 -6.36 -3.56 -0.50
C LEU A 197 -7.39 -2.44 -0.37
N THR A 198 -8.43 -2.46 -1.21
CA THR A 198 -9.60 -1.57 -1.06
C THR A 198 -10.63 -2.13 -0.08
N MET A 199 -11.57 -1.30 0.37
CA MET A 199 -12.68 -1.80 1.19
C MET A 199 -13.52 -2.85 0.45
N LEU A 200 -13.72 -2.69 -0.87
CA LEU A 200 -14.38 -3.71 -1.68
C LEU A 200 -13.58 -5.01 -1.70
N ASP A 201 -12.25 -4.97 -1.80
CA ASP A 201 -11.40 -6.17 -1.76
C ASP A 201 -11.57 -6.94 -0.43
N ARG A 202 -11.90 -6.25 0.67
CA ARG A 202 -12.15 -6.84 1.99
C ARG A 202 -13.56 -7.42 2.16
N LEU A 203 -14.54 -6.93 1.40
CA LEU A 203 -15.95 -7.29 1.55
C LEU A 203 -16.38 -8.49 0.70
N VAL A 204 -15.55 -8.96 -0.22
CA VAL A 204 -15.88 -10.14 -1.04
C VAL A 204 -15.31 -11.42 -0.41
N PRO A 205 -16.13 -12.29 0.20
CA PRO A 205 -15.66 -13.57 0.74
C PRO A 205 -15.16 -14.43 -0.41
N GLY A 206 -13.86 -14.73 -0.45
CA GLY A 206 -13.27 -15.57 -1.49
C GLY A 206 -13.24 -14.98 -2.92
N GLY A 207 -13.53 -13.68 -3.10
CA GLY A 207 -13.68 -13.07 -4.44
C GLY A 207 -13.12 -11.67 -4.61
N GLY A 208 -12.25 -11.20 -3.70
CA GLY A 208 -11.30 -10.17 -4.10
C GLY A 208 -10.55 -10.68 -5.32
N GLN A 209 -10.27 -9.82 -6.32
CA GLN A 209 -9.25 -10.16 -7.30
C GLN A 209 -8.10 -10.77 -6.51
N LYS A 210 -7.76 -12.04 -6.81
CA LYS A 210 -6.68 -12.79 -6.14
C LYS A 210 -5.63 -11.76 -5.82
N ARG A 211 -5.29 -11.57 -4.52
CA ARG A 211 -4.11 -10.83 -4.09
C ARG A 211 -3.13 -10.99 -5.22
N PRO A 212 -2.65 -9.94 -5.93
CA PRO A 212 -1.59 -10.13 -6.89
C PRO A 212 -0.47 -10.73 -6.03
N SER A 213 -0.43 -12.07 -6.03
CA SER A 213 0.51 -12.83 -5.27
C SER A 213 1.77 -12.37 -5.94
N PRO A 214 2.68 -11.67 -5.25
CA PRO A 214 4.02 -11.55 -5.78
C PRO A 214 4.37 -12.97 -6.19
N THR A 215 4.58 -13.15 -7.50
CA THR A 215 4.72 -14.44 -8.16
C THR A 215 5.58 -15.29 -7.26
N ARG A 216 5.03 -16.39 -6.71
CA ARG A 216 5.67 -17.24 -5.69
C ARG A 216 7.15 -17.39 -6.06
N LYS A 217 8.03 -16.60 -5.42
CA LYS A 217 9.43 -16.52 -5.82
C LYS A 217 9.99 -17.93 -5.72
N LYS A 218 10.47 -18.48 -6.83
CA LYS A 218 11.10 -19.81 -6.82
C LYS A 218 12.43 -19.67 -6.10
N ILE A 219 12.43 -20.03 -4.82
CA ILE A 219 13.61 -20.04 -3.97
C ILE A 219 14.50 -21.23 -4.30
N SER A 220 15.78 -20.95 -4.53
CA SER A 220 16.84 -21.92 -4.80
C SER A 220 17.12 -22.83 -3.60
N ALA A 221 17.88 -23.91 -3.81
CA ALA A 221 18.31 -24.78 -2.72
C ALA A 221 19.26 -24.05 -1.75
N ALA A 222 20.14 -23.19 -2.27
CA ALA A 222 21.07 -22.40 -1.48
C ALA A 222 20.35 -21.41 -0.56
N GLU A 223 19.40 -20.62 -1.10
CA GLU A 223 18.61 -19.66 -0.30
C GLU A 223 17.81 -20.35 0.81
N LYS A 224 17.40 -21.61 0.62
CA LYS A 224 16.71 -22.38 1.67
C LYS A 224 17.62 -22.78 2.82
N GLN A 225 18.92 -22.94 2.58
CA GLN A 225 19.91 -23.35 3.58
C GLN A 225 20.51 -22.16 4.33
N GLN A 226 20.49 -20.97 3.73
CA GLN A 226 20.94 -19.74 4.36
C GLN A 226 20.20 -19.48 5.68
N VAL A 227 20.92 -18.92 6.64
CA VAL A 227 20.42 -18.55 7.97
C VAL A 227 20.20 -17.06 8.05
N TYR A 228 18.99 -16.69 8.45
CA TYR A 228 18.54 -15.34 8.65
C TYR A 228 18.56 -15.05 10.15
N THR A 229 19.38 -14.06 10.55
CA THR A 229 19.48 -13.61 11.93
C THR A 229 18.58 -12.41 12.14
N PHE A 230 17.50 -12.60 12.88
CA PHE A 230 16.56 -11.55 13.22
C PHE A 230 16.73 -11.08 14.66
N LYS A 231 16.63 -9.77 14.87
CA LYS A 231 16.39 -9.21 16.20
C LYS A 231 14.91 -8.88 16.34
N ALA A 232 14.22 -9.59 17.23
CA ALA A 232 12.82 -9.36 17.58
C ALA A 232 12.73 -8.62 18.91
N ALA A 233 11.85 -7.64 19.02
CA ALA A 233 11.60 -6.89 20.25
C ALA A 233 10.15 -6.41 20.31
N PHE A 234 9.60 -6.23 21.51
CA PHE A 234 8.32 -5.52 21.66
C PHE A 234 8.42 -4.09 21.15
N LYS A 235 7.39 -3.62 20.43
CA LYS A 235 7.34 -2.25 19.88
C LYS A 235 7.53 -1.17 20.94
N HIS A 236 6.81 -1.32 22.06
CA HIS A 236 6.80 -0.34 23.17
C HIS A 236 7.78 -0.69 24.30
N ARG A 237 8.43 -1.86 24.27
CA ARG A 237 9.42 -2.31 25.25
C ARG A 237 10.68 -2.84 24.56
N LYS A 238 11.34 -2.00 23.76
CA LYS A 238 12.51 -2.36 22.93
C LYS A 238 13.71 -2.92 23.72
N GLY A 239 13.74 -2.71 25.03
CA GLY A 239 14.72 -3.31 25.93
C GLY A 239 14.58 -4.82 26.10
N LEU A 240 13.39 -5.37 25.85
CA LEU A 240 13.11 -6.80 25.81
C LEU A 240 13.25 -7.29 24.37
N TRP A 241 14.32 -8.02 24.09
CA TRP A 241 14.62 -8.50 22.74
C TRP A 241 15.25 -9.89 22.73
N ARG A 242 15.10 -10.57 21.59
CA ARG A 242 15.68 -11.87 21.27
C ARG A 242 16.36 -11.79 19.91
N ARG A 243 17.52 -12.43 19.75
CA ARG A 243 18.13 -12.71 18.45
C ARG A 243 17.85 -14.15 18.08
N ILE A 244 17.15 -14.31 16.97
CA ILE A 244 16.65 -15.58 16.48
C ILE A 244 17.30 -15.85 15.14
N GLU A 245 17.87 -17.04 15.00
CA GLU A 245 18.31 -17.57 13.73
C GLU A 245 17.28 -18.55 13.19
N ILE A 246 16.93 -18.41 11.92
CA ILE A 246 15.98 -19.28 11.21
C ILE A 246 16.47 -19.50 9.77
N GLN A 247 16.29 -20.71 9.24
CA GLN A 247 16.70 -20.99 7.86
C GLN A 247 15.72 -20.45 6.84
N GLY A 248 16.20 -20.04 5.68
CA GLY A 248 15.40 -19.51 4.57
C GLY A 248 14.32 -20.47 4.08
N GLY A 249 14.54 -21.78 4.25
CA GLY A 249 13.60 -22.83 3.89
C GLY A 249 12.47 -23.07 4.90
N GLN A 250 12.64 -22.58 6.13
CA GLN A 250 11.62 -22.62 7.18
C GLN A 250 10.53 -21.57 6.91
N THR A 251 9.40 -21.76 7.55
CA THR A 251 8.16 -21.05 7.27
C THR A 251 7.89 -19.92 8.26
N LEU A 252 6.94 -19.04 7.93
CA LEU A 252 6.43 -18.05 8.88
C LEU A 252 5.72 -18.70 10.06
N TYR A 253 5.18 -19.91 9.93
CA TYR A 253 4.69 -20.69 11.07
C TYR A 253 5.83 -21.13 12.00
N ASP A 254 6.95 -21.62 11.44
CA ASP A 254 8.13 -21.94 12.27
C ASP A 254 8.64 -20.71 13.02
N PHE A 255 8.57 -19.54 12.37
CA PHE A 255 8.95 -18.27 12.99
C PHE A 255 7.96 -17.83 14.08
N ASP A 256 6.67 -17.93 13.81
CA ASP A 256 5.60 -17.67 14.79
C ASP A 256 5.78 -18.52 16.04
N ARG A 257 5.99 -19.83 15.89
CA ARG A 257 6.16 -20.75 17.02
C ARG A 257 7.34 -20.38 17.91
N ILE A 258 8.50 -20.05 17.32
CA ILE A 258 9.65 -19.64 18.13
C ILE A 258 9.40 -18.28 18.79
N LEU A 259 8.75 -17.33 18.10
CA LEU A 259 8.39 -16.04 18.69
C LEU A 259 7.45 -16.20 19.89
N ARG A 260 6.40 -17.02 19.77
CA ARG A 260 5.49 -17.30 20.88
C ARG A 260 6.24 -17.89 22.08
N ASN A 261 7.09 -18.89 21.83
CA ASN A 261 7.88 -19.53 22.87
C ASN A 261 8.82 -18.53 23.59
N VAL A 262 9.61 -17.75 22.86
CA VAL A 262 10.66 -16.91 23.46
C VAL A 262 10.15 -15.64 24.13
N PHE A 263 8.93 -15.22 23.78
CA PHE A 263 8.21 -14.10 24.38
C PHE A 263 7.07 -14.55 25.31
N LYS A 264 6.99 -15.85 25.65
CA LYS A 264 6.00 -16.41 26.60
C LYS A 264 4.54 -16.11 26.24
N HIS A 265 4.25 -16.08 24.95
CA HIS A 265 2.88 -16.05 24.46
C HIS A 265 2.27 -17.45 24.49
N ASP A 266 0.95 -17.53 24.65
CA ASP A 266 0.25 -18.81 24.57
C ASP A 266 0.38 -19.42 23.16
N LEU A 267 0.66 -20.72 23.13
CA LEU A 267 0.98 -21.44 21.90
C LEU A 267 -0.25 -21.84 21.07
N PHE A 268 -1.46 -21.88 21.64
CA PHE A 268 -2.61 -22.58 21.09
C PHE A 268 -3.93 -21.79 21.07
N ASP A 269 -4.03 -20.63 21.71
CA ASP A 269 -5.34 -19.95 21.89
C ASP A 269 -5.58 -18.79 20.92
N HIS A 270 -4.54 -18.03 20.56
CA HIS A 270 -4.73 -16.77 19.81
C HIS A 270 -4.11 -16.76 18.41
N MET A 271 -4.75 -16.02 17.49
CA MET A 271 -4.23 -15.77 16.15
C MET A 271 -3.03 -14.82 16.17
N SER A 272 -2.18 -14.93 15.15
CA SER A 272 -1.07 -14.01 14.92
C SER A 272 -0.98 -13.60 13.45
N GLY A 273 -0.17 -12.59 13.16
CA GLY A 273 0.02 -12.10 11.79
C GLY A 273 1.38 -11.44 11.57
N PHE A 274 1.80 -11.42 10.30
CA PHE A 274 3.03 -10.75 9.87
C PHE A 274 2.74 -9.67 8.83
N TRP A 275 3.45 -8.56 8.94
CA TRP A 275 3.48 -7.50 7.95
C TRP A 275 4.92 -7.19 7.59
N GLN A 276 5.21 -7.03 6.30
CA GLN A 276 6.49 -6.50 5.86
C GLN A 276 6.44 -4.97 5.92
N LEU A 277 7.42 -4.37 6.60
CA LEU A 277 7.52 -2.92 6.75
C LEU A 277 8.41 -2.39 5.63
N ILE A 278 7.80 -1.84 4.60
CA ILE A 278 8.53 -1.30 3.44
C ILE A 278 8.69 0.21 3.64
N ARG A 279 9.94 0.67 3.59
CA ARG A 279 10.26 2.08 3.81
C ARG A 279 9.62 2.94 2.74
N ARG A 280 9.02 4.06 3.17
CA ARG A 280 8.35 4.99 2.26
C ARG A 280 9.26 6.13 1.84
N GLY A 281 9.73 6.08 0.60
CA GLY A 281 10.70 7.00 0.02
C GLY A 281 11.90 7.22 0.94
N ASN A 282 12.33 8.47 1.07
CA ASN A 282 13.43 8.84 1.98
C ASN A 282 12.96 9.09 3.43
N SER A 283 11.68 8.89 3.74
CA SER A 283 11.09 9.19 5.05
C SER A 283 11.37 8.10 6.10
N ARG A 284 11.06 8.39 7.37
CA ARG A 284 11.06 7.40 8.46
C ARG A 284 9.77 6.57 8.52
N ARG A 285 8.85 6.76 7.57
CA ARG A 285 7.56 6.05 7.53
C ARG A 285 7.73 4.71 6.84
N PHE A 286 6.89 3.77 7.23
CA PHE A 286 6.77 2.46 6.61
C PHE A 286 5.35 2.28 6.10
N ARG A 287 5.20 1.55 5.00
CA ARG A 287 3.94 0.93 4.61
C ARG A 287 3.90 -0.49 5.16
N GLU A 288 2.74 -0.91 5.65
CA GLU A 288 2.56 -2.26 6.20
C GLU A 288 1.95 -3.17 5.14
N VAL A 289 2.77 -4.02 4.52
CA VAL A 289 2.26 -5.02 3.57
C VAL A 289 1.86 -6.27 4.33
N ASP A 290 0.55 -6.53 4.38
CA ASP A 290 -0.02 -7.72 5.01
C ASP A 290 0.49 -8.99 4.32
N LEU A 291 1.29 -9.77 5.05
CA LEU A 291 1.72 -11.08 4.59
C LEU A 291 0.61 -12.12 4.80
N GLY A 292 -0.23 -11.88 5.83
CA GLY A 292 -1.43 -12.58 6.27
C GLY A 292 -1.31 -13.14 7.69
N SER A 293 -2.39 -13.80 8.13
CA SER A 293 -2.53 -14.34 9.49
C SER A 293 -2.22 -15.84 9.59
N ILE A 294 -1.97 -16.29 10.81
CA ILE A 294 -1.69 -17.67 11.21
C ILE A 294 -2.58 -18.00 12.41
N ASN A 295 -3.32 -19.11 12.32
CA ASN A 295 -4.07 -19.63 13.46
C ASN A 295 -3.14 -20.49 14.36
N PRO A 296 -3.53 -20.76 15.60
CA PRO A 296 -2.67 -21.50 16.54
C PRO A 296 -2.32 -22.93 16.11
N LEU A 297 -3.13 -23.54 15.23
CA LEU A 297 -2.90 -24.87 14.67
C LEU A 297 -1.93 -24.85 13.48
N GLY A 298 -1.44 -23.68 13.08
CA GLY A 298 -0.49 -23.50 11.98
C GLY A 298 -1.13 -23.45 10.60
N GLU A 299 -2.42 -23.13 10.52
CA GLU A 299 -3.13 -22.91 9.26
C GLU A 299 -3.26 -21.40 8.95
N GLY A 300 -3.58 -21.10 7.69
CA GLY A 300 -3.72 -19.74 7.18
C GLY A 300 -2.88 -19.51 5.93
N ASP A 301 -3.26 -18.49 5.14
CA ASP A 301 -2.66 -18.16 3.83
C ASP A 301 -1.13 -17.97 3.85
N THR A 302 -0.59 -17.72 5.04
CA THR A 302 0.77 -17.21 5.26
C THR A 302 1.64 -18.21 5.99
N ALA A 303 1.03 -19.15 6.71
CA ALA A 303 1.72 -20.11 7.57
C ALA A 303 2.84 -20.85 6.81
N GLY A 304 2.55 -21.30 5.57
CA GLY A 304 3.51 -22.01 4.72
C GLY A 304 4.47 -21.13 3.90
N LYS A 305 4.42 -19.80 4.01
CA LYS A 305 5.39 -18.93 3.30
C LYS A 305 6.76 -19.09 3.93
N LYS A 306 7.77 -19.28 3.07
CA LYS A 306 9.17 -19.48 3.50
C LYS A 306 9.86 -18.15 3.76
N ILE A 307 10.79 -18.12 4.71
CA ILE A 307 11.55 -16.91 5.07
C ILE A 307 12.27 -16.31 3.87
N ALA A 308 12.98 -17.13 3.08
CA ALA A 308 13.69 -16.63 1.90
C ALA A 308 12.76 -16.17 0.77
N ALA A 309 11.48 -16.56 0.78
CA ALA A 309 10.49 -16.08 -0.19
C ALA A 309 9.99 -14.65 0.11
N LEU A 310 10.34 -14.08 1.27
CA LEU A 310 10.03 -12.69 1.64
C LEU A 310 10.99 -11.68 1.01
N ASP A 311 12.10 -12.16 0.42
CA ASP A 311 13.12 -11.35 -0.26
C ASP A 311 13.71 -10.20 0.59
N LEU A 312 13.82 -10.46 1.90
CA LEU A 312 14.32 -9.49 2.86
C LEU A 312 15.83 -9.29 2.71
N GLN A 313 16.27 -8.05 2.84
CA GLN A 313 17.67 -7.65 2.93
C GLN A 313 18.02 -7.22 4.37
N PRO A 314 19.30 -7.33 4.80
CA PRO A 314 19.73 -6.79 6.08
C PRO A 314 19.29 -5.32 6.27
N GLY A 315 18.65 -5.03 7.40
CA GLY A 315 18.01 -3.75 7.72
C GLY A 315 16.49 -3.72 7.48
N ASP A 316 15.95 -4.65 6.70
CA ASP A 316 14.51 -4.79 6.50
C ASP A 316 13.80 -5.22 7.78
N LYS A 317 12.54 -4.81 7.89
CA LYS A 317 11.75 -5.01 9.09
C LYS A 317 10.44 -5.73 8.79
N LEU A 318 10.06 -6.58 9.72
CA LEU A 318 8.72 -7.14 9.83
C LEU A 318 8.07 -6.62 11.11
N LYS A 319 6.75 -6.49 11.04
CA LYS A 319 5.89 -6.38 12.20
C LYS A 319 5.25 -7.74 12.43
N TYR A 320 5.27 -8.19 13.67
CA TYR A 320 4.58 -9.39 14.13
C TYR A 320 3.58 -8.99 15.20
N VAL A 321 2.33 -9.41 15.05
CA VAL A 321 1.29 -9.19 16.06
C VAL A 321 0.85 -10.55 16.56
N TYR A 322 0.93 -10.73 17.88
CA TYR A 322 0.34 -11.85 18.59
C TYR A 322 -0.94 -11.38 19.29
N ASP A 323 -1.99 -12.19 19.21
CA ASP A 323 -3.33 -11.91 19.71
C ASP A 323 -3.95 -10.66 19.08
N PHE A 324 -4.95 -10.84 18.22
CA PHE A 324 -5.65 -9.73 17.57
C PHE A 324 -6.65 -9.01 18.50
N GLY A 325 -6.96 -9.57 19.67
CA GLY A 325 -7.69 -8.89 20.73
C GLY A 325 -6.79 -7.89 21.46
N ASP A 326 -5.72 -8.37 22.09
CA ASP A 326 -4.81 -7.55 22.90
C ASP A 326 -3.75 -6.77 22.08
N TRP A 327 -3.45 -7.22 20.86
CA TRP A 327 -2.55 -6.58 19.91
C TRP A 327 -1.09 -6.47 20.37
N TYR A 328 -0.48 -7.59 20.77
CA TYR A 328 0.93 -7.62 21.19
C TYR A 328 1.89 -7.47 19.99
N GLU A 329 2.30 -6.23 19.73
CA GLU A 329 3.12 -5.88 18.58
C GLU A 329 4.64 -5.99 18.85
N HIS A 330 5.31 -6.69 17.94
CA HIS A 330 6.76 -6.87 17.89
C HIS A 330 7.31 -6.29 16.59
N ILE A 331 8.48 -5.65 16.70
CA ILE A 331 9.29 -5.26 15.55
C ILE A 331 10.44 -6.26 15.42
N ILE A 332 10.57 -6.81 14.23
CA ILE A 332 11.57 -7.80 13.88
C ILE A 332 12.45 -7.18 12.80
N GLU A 333 13.75 -7.14 13.01
CA GLU A 333 14.72 -6.57 12.06
C GLU A 333 15.68 -7.67 11.61
N LEU A 334 15.88 -7.81 10.29
CA LEU A 334 16.87 -8.72 9.74
C LEU A 334 18.26 -8.08 9.92
N GLU A 335 19.11 -8.64 10.78
CA GLU A 335 20.46 -8.11 11.01
C GLU A 335 21.47 -8.69 9.99
N LYS A 336 21.33 -9.96 9.61
CA LYS A 336 22.30 -10.68 8.77
C LYS A 336 21.69 -11.89 8.06
N ILE A 337 22.22 -12.21 6.88
CA ILE A 337 22.06 -13.50 6.19
C ILE A 337 23.44 -14.16 6.10
N GLY A 338 23.54 -15.47 6.36
CA GLY A 338 24.79 -16.22 6.29
C GLY A 338 24.62 -17.72 6.09
N GLU A 339 25.74 -18.44 6.16
CA GLU A 339 25.76 -19.90 6.05
C GLU A 339 25.33 -20.57 7.37
N PRO A 340 24.72 -21.78 7.30
CA PRO A 340 24.36 -22.53 8.49
C PRO A 340 25.59 -22.99 9.27
N GLU A 341 25.47 -22.98 10.60
CA GLU A 341 26.49 -23.55 11.48
C GLU A 341 26.40 -25.08 11.48
N ASN A 342 27.55 -25.74 11.41
CA ASN A 342 27.61 -27.20 11.34
C ASN A 342 26.98 -27.84 12.59
N GLY A 343 26.03 -28.76 12.38
CA GLY A 343 25.32 -29.46 13.45
C GLY A 343 24.26 -28.65 14.21
N ALA A 344 24.07 -27.36 13.88
CA ALA A 344 23.04 -26.54 14.51
C ALA A 344 21.62 -26.92 14.04
N LYS A 345 20.65 -26.83 14.95
CA LYS A 345 19.22 -26.96 14.65
C LYS A 345 18.58 -25.57 14.66
N TYR A 346 17.69 -25.34 13.69
CA TYR A 346 16.97 -24.08 13.52
C TYR A 346 15.45 -24.30 13.63
N PRO A 347 14.66 -23.31 14.11
CA PRO A 347 15.12 -22.00 14.54
C PRO A 347 15.72 -22.05 15.95
N ARG A 348 16.60 -21.10 16.30
CA ARG A 348 17.25 -21.03 17.62
C ARG A 348 17.43 -19.60 18.10
N VAL A 349 17.50 -19.42 19.42
CA VAL A 349 17.88 -18.13 20.03
C VAL A 349 19.38 -18.12 20.25
N ILE A 350 20.06 -17.10 19.73
CA ILE A 350 21.52 -16.94 19.87
C ILE A 350 21.91 -15.83 20.86
N ALA A 351 21.00 -14.90 21.15
CA ALA A 351 21.21 -13.87 22.15
C ALA A 351 19.87 -13.29 22.63
N GLN A 352 19.91 -12.62 23.77
CA GLN A 352 18.77 -11.89 24.33
C GLN A 352 19.25 -10.67 25.12
N ASN A 353 18.33 -9.79 25.51
CA ASN A 353 18.64 -8.69 26.40
C ASN A 353 19.20 -9.19 27.75
N ARG A 354 19.94 -8.32 28.43
CA ARG A 354 20.27 -8.56 29.83
C ARG A 354 18.97 -8.55 30.63
N PRO A 355 18.59 -9.65 31.29
CA PRO A 355 17.30 -9.72 31.94
C PRO A 355 17.30 -8.86 33.20
N ARG A 356 16.23 -8.10 33.41
CA ARG A 356 16.02 -7.32 34.65
C ARG A 356 15.09 -8.11 35.56
N TYR A 357 15.68 -8.90 36.45
CA TYR A 357 14.90 -9.77 37.33
C TYR A 357 14.10 -8.99 38.36
N HIS A 358 12.85 -9.41 38.53
CA HIS A 358 12.00 -9.03 39.64
C HIS A 358 12.05 -10.15 40.69
N TYR A 359 11.82 -9.80 41.96
CA TYR A 359 11.85 -10.75 43.06
C TYR A 359 10.44 -10.95 43.60
N CYS A 360 10.16 -12.18 44.04
CA CYS A 360 8.88 -12.53 44.63
C CYS A 360 8.64 -11.71 45.90
N GLN A 361 7.52 -11.01 45.97
CA GLN A 361 7.18 -10.15 47.09
C GLN A 361 6.97 -10.97 48.38
N SER A 362 6.18 -12.05 48.32
CA SER A 362 5.93 -12.92 49.47
C SER A 362 7.21 -13.58 50.01
N CYS A 363 8.16 -13.93 49.12
CA CYS A 363 9.48 -14.40 49.55
C CYS A 363 10.31 -13.30 50.20
N ALA A 364 10.27 -12.07 49.67
CA ALA A 364 11.03 -10.95 50.18
C ALA A 364 10.59 -10.55 51.59
N GLU A 365 9.29 -10.61 51.88
CA GLU A 365 8.73 -10.40 53.23
C GLU A 365 9.25 -11.43 54.25
N GLN A 366 9.59 -12.63 53.78
CA GLN A 366 10.21 -13.69 54.58
C GLN A 366 11.75 -13.62 54.57
N GLY A 367 12.35 -12.55 54.05
CA GLY A 367 13.80 -12.37 53.95
C GLY A 367 14.48 -13.22 52.88
N ARG A 368 13.72 -13.88 51.99
CA ARG A 368 14.25 -14.73 50.91
C ARG A 368 14.32 -13.95 49.59
N LYS A 369 15.40 -14.14 48.84
CA LYS A 369 15.60 -13.52 47.52
C LYS A 369 15.31 -14.52 46.39
N THR A 370 14.02 -14.73 46.13
CA THR A 370 13.54 -15.66 45.08
C THR A 370 13.13 -14.88 43.84
N ARG A 371 13.56 -15.32 42.65
CA ARG A 371 13.17 -14.70 41.39
C ARG A 371 11.67 -14.90 41.14
N ALA A 372 10.95 -13.84 40.78
CA ALA A 372 9.57 -13.95 40.35
C ALA A 372 9.47 -14.60 38.97
N VAL A 373 8.43 -15.37 38.74
CA VAL A 373 8.12 -16.00 37.44
C VAL A 373 6.83 -15.42 36.87
N TYR A 374 5.91 -14.96 37.74
CA TYR A 374 4.61 -14.45 37.34
C TYR A 374 4.36 -13.03 37.86
N TYR A 375 3.62 -12.27 37.07
CA TYR A 375 2.95 -11.03 37.44
C TYR A 375 1.49 -11.36 37.74
N CYS A 376 1.02 -11.03 38.95
CA CYS A 376 -0.35 -11.32 39.35
C CYS A 376 -1.26 -10.14 38.99
N ASN A 377 -2.03 -10.25 37.89
CA ASN A 377 -2.94 -9.17 37.48
C ASN A 377 -4.06 -8.92 38.51
N SER A 378 -4.53 -9.97 39.19
CA SER A 378 -5.60 -9.84 40.19
C SER A 378 -5.17 -9.06 41.44
N CYS A 379 -3.88 -9.08 41.79
CA CYS A 379 -3.35 -8.38 42.95
C CYS A 379 -2.62 -7.08 42.61
N SER A 380 -2.33 -6.84 41.33
CA SER A 380 -1.53 -5.69 40.91
C SER A 380 -2.41 -4.52 40.52
N ASP A 381 -2.05 -3.33 41.01
CA ASP A 381 -2.55 -2.05 40.49
C ASP A 381 -1.44 -1.33 39.69
N TRP A 382 -1.82 -0.31 38.93
CA TRP A 382 -0.90 0.45 38.05
C TRP A 382 0.36 0.99 38.77
N GLU A 383 0.27 1.27 40.08
CA GLU A 383 1.39 1.79 40.88
C GLU A 383 2.07 0.72 41.74
N ALA A 384 1.44 -0.45 41.93
CA ALA A 384 1.88 -1.49 42.85
C ALA A 384 1.86 -2.87 42.15
N PRO A 385 2.86 -3.15 41.29
CA PRO A 385 2.94 -4.44 40.61
C PRO A 385 3.35 -5.55 41.58
N VAL A 386 2.58 -6.63 41.61
CA VAL A 386 2.81 -7.80 42.45
C VAL A 386 3.49 -8.90 41.63
N TRP A 387 4.74 -9.20 42.01
CA TRP A 387 5.57 -10.22 41.38
C TRP A 387 5.70 -11.43 42.30
N ILE A 388 5.48 -12.62 41.76
CA ILE A 388 5.46 -13.87 42.55
C ILE A 388 6.27 -14.98 41.89
N CYS A 389 6.83 -15.88 42.70
CA CYS A 389 7.47 -17.11 42.22
C CYS A 389 6.46 -18.27 42.17
N GLU A 390 6.83 -19.34 41.48
CA GLU A 390 5.98 -20.54 41.29
C GLU A 390 5.51 -21.15 42.62
N ASP A 391 6.41 -21.26 43.61
CA ASP A 391 6.08 -21.79 44.94
C ASP A 391 5.07 -20.95 45.73
N CYS A 392 4.89 -19.68 45.35
CA CYS A 392 3.97 -18.76 46.01
C CYS A 392 2.61 -18.65 45.28
N ILE A 393 2.37 -19.45 44.24
CA ILE A 393 1.07 -19.48 43.55
C ILE A 393 0.00 -20.10 44.45
N TYR A 394 0.19 -21.36 44.87
CA TYR A 394 -0.80 -22.10 45.64
C TYR A 394 -1.20 -21.47 46.98
N PRO A 395 -0.28 -20.87 47.77
CA PRO A 395 -0.64 -20.30 49.06
C PRO A 395 -1.72 -19.19 48.97
N ASP A 396 -1.59 -18.28 47.99
CA ASP A 396 -2.35 -17.01 48.01
C ASP A 396 -2.86 -16.55 46.62
N HIS A 397 -2.56 -17.28 45.55
CA HIS A 397 -2.77 -16.84 44.17
C HIS A 397 -3.28 -17.94 43.21
N GLU A 398 -3.81 -19.06 43.72
CA GLU A 398 -4.27 -20.19 42.90
C GLU A 398 -5.38 -19.78 41.92
N ASP A 399 -6.32 -18.94 42.37
CA ASP A 399 -7.47 -18.48 41.57
C ASP A 399 -7.23 -17.14 40.85
N HIS A 400 -5.99 -16.65 40.83
CA HIS A 400 -5.67 -15.33 40.28
C HIS A 400 -5.25 -15.39 38.81
N TYR A 401 -5.47 -14.29 38.09
CA TYR A 401 -5.03 -14.15 36.71
C TYR A 401 -3.53 -13.84 36.67
N LEU A 402 -2.71 -14.87 36.46
CA LEU A 402 -1.26 -14.79 36.42
C LEU A 402 -0.75 -14.67 34.99
N GLN A 403 0.20 -13.76 34.77
CA GLN A 403 0.92 -13.62 33.51
C GLN A 403 2.39 -13.99 33.70
N GLU A 404 2.92 -14.87 32.85
CA GLU A 404 4.35 -15.22 32.90
C GLU A 404 5.22 -13.99 32.52
N ILE A 405 6.26 -13.73 33.30
CA ILE A 405 7.14 -12.57 33.11
C ILE A 405 8.13 -12.85 31.97
N VAL A 406 8.19 -11.94 30.99
CA VAL A 406 9.23 -11.92 29.97
C VAL A 406 10.40 -11.05 30.44
N TYR A 407 11.53 -11.70 30.73
CA TYR A 407 12.75 -11.03 31.18
C TYR A 407 13.71 -10.60 30.07
#